data_AF-A0A7Y5R698-F1
#
_entry.id   AF-A0A7Y5R698-F1
#
_cell.length_a   1.000
_cell.length_b   1.000
_cell.length_c   1.000
_cell.angle_alpha   90.00
_cell.angle_beta   90.00
_cell.angle_gamma   90.00
#
_symmetry.space_group_name_H-M   'P 1'
#
loop_
_entity.id
_entity.type
_entity.pdbx_description
1 polymer ?
#
loop_
_entity_poly.entity_id
_entity_poly.type
_entity_poly.pdbx_seq_one_letter_code
_entity_poly.pdbx_strand_id
1 'polypeptide(L)'
;MKKVIFTLIVVFLFQVAPLVGTPNLLTHWKIILIISTAAIVWLSQPALRSEEVKANKKTDNHTTWLILAMVALSTILPELEWAYFKTSKDGTPAGNIAGLLFISGGIVIRLWAIRTLGRHFTATVQTSSEQPLVTHGPYALIRHPSYLGAYLAIVGSALLLQSWISLAVAALAMFYAYYHRINTEERTLAAHFGAIYVDYQARTRRLLPGIW
;
A
#
# COMPACT_ATOMS: atom_id res chain seq x y z
N MET A 1 13.82 11.69 12.15
CA MET A 1 14.59 10.50 12.56
C MET A 1 13.72 9.27 12.83
N LYS A 2 12.68 9.33 13.69
CA LYS A 2 11.84 8.16 14.03
C LYS A 2 11.23 7.43 12.82
N LYS A 3 10.71 8.17 11.83
CA LYS A 3 10.11 7.60 10.61
C LYS A 3 11.11 6.83 9.74
N VAL A 4 12.30 7.39 9.51
CA VAL A 4 13.35 6.74 8.71
C VAL A 4 13.79 5.44 9.37
N ILE A 5 14.01 5.45 10.68
CA ILE A 5 14.36 4.24 11.44
C ILE A 5 13.25 3.18 11.32
N PHE A 6 11.99 3.56 11.50
CA PHE A 6 10.86 2.65 11.32
C PHE A 6 10.82 2.06 9.90
N THR A 7 10.98 2.87 8.86
CA THR A 7 11.03 2.40 7.48
C THR A 7 12.18 1.41 7.26
N LEU A 8 13.38 1.71 7.76
CA LEU A 8 14.53 0.80 7.65
C LEU A 8 14.25 -0.54 8.34
N ILE A 9 13.64 -0.52 9.53
CA ILE A 9 13.27 -1.75 10.26
C ILE A 9 12.26 -2.56 9.45
N VAL A 10 11.19 -1.93 8.95
CA VAL A 10 10.14 -2.66 8.21
C VAL A 10 10.66 -3.20 6.89
N VAL A 11 11.42 -2.41 6.13
CA VAL A 11 12.06 -2.88 4.89
C VAL A 11 13.02 -4.03 5.18
N PHE A 12 13.84 -3.92 6.24
CA PHE A 12 14.71 -5.01 6.64
C PHE A 12 13.92 -6.28 6.96
N LEU A 13 12.90 -6.19 7.81
CA LEU A 13 12.09 -7.34 8.23
C LEU A 13 11.34 -7.99 7.07
N PHE A 14 10.81 -7.20 6.12
CA PHE A 14 9.91 -7.71 5.10
C PHE A 14 10.59 -8.04 3.77
N GLN A 15 11.79 -7.50 3.52
CA GLN A 15 12.47 -7.61 2.22
C GLN A 15 13.88 -8.20 2.30
N VAL A 16 14.56 -8.05 3.45
CA VAL A 16 15.95 -8.49 3.61
C VAL A 16 16.01 -9.77 4.44
N ALA A 17 15.32 -9.79 5.59
CA ALA A 17 15.29 -10.95 6.49
C ALA A 17 14.83 -12.26 5.82
N PRO A 18 13.81 -12.26 4.92
CA PRO A 18 13.41 -13.49 4.19
C PRO A 18 14.52 -14.08 3.31
N LEU A 19 15.49 -13.26 2.90
CA LEU A 19 16.57 -13.63 1.97
C LEU A 19 17.90 -13.94 2.67
N VAL A 20 17.94 -14.00 4.00
CA VAL A 20 19.18 -14.28 4.77
C VAL A 20 19.82 -15.61 4.38
N GLY A 21 19.04 -16.61 3.98
CA GLY A 21 19.55 -17.90 3.49
C GLY A 21 20.11 -17.88 2.06
N THR A 22 19.89 -16.79 1.30
CA THR A 22 20.32 -16.63 -0.10
C THR A 22 20.83 -15.20 -0.37
N PRO A 23 21.88 -14.75 0.34
CA PRO A 23 22.28 -13.33 0.35
C PRO A 23 22.75 -12.81 -1.02
N ASN A 24 23.20 -13.68 -1.92
CA ASN A 24 23.53 -13.34 -3.30
C ASN A 24 22.33 -12.73 -4.05
N LEU A 25 21.10 -13.13 -3.73
CA LEU A 25 19.88 -12.61 -4.36
C LEU A 25 19.57 -11.16 -3.98
N LEU A 26 20.17 -10.61 -2.90
CA LEU A 26 20.00 -9.19 -2.53
C LEU A 26 20.54 -8.24 -3.60
N THR A 27 21.48 -8.69 -4.42
CA THR A 27 22.04 -7.91 -5.53
C THR A 27 21.22 -8.04 -6.83
N HIS A 28 20.21 -8.91 -6.84
CA HIS A 28 19.37 -9.12 -8.01
C HIS A 28 18.49 -7.90 -8.27
N TRP A 29 18.42 -7.44 -9.52
CA TRP A 29 17.72 -6.21 -9.90
C TRP A 29 16.25 -6.17 -9.46
N LYS A 30 15.55 -7.31 -9.50
CA LYS A 30 14.17 -7.44 -9.00
C LYS A 30 14.06 -7.09 -7.52
N ILE A 31 14.95 -7.62 -6.68
CA ILE A 31 14.94 -7.38 -5.24
C ILE A 31 15.32 -5.93 -4.94
N ILE A 32 16.32 -5.38 -5.63
CA ILE A 32 16.69 -3.96 -5.51
C ILE A 32 15.48 -3.06 -5.84
N LEU A 33 14.74 -3.37 -6.91
CA LEU A 33 13.55 -2.62 -7.30
C LEU A 33 12.44 -2.74 -6.24
N ILE A 34 12.18 -3.93 -5.71
CA ILE A 34 11.14 -4.14 -4.69
C ILE A 34 11.52 -3.44 -3.38
N ILE A 35 12.77 -3.54 -2.93
CA ILE A 35 13.29 -2.80 -1.75
C ILE A 35 13.13 -1.29 -1.94
N SER A 36 13.52 -0.76 -3.11
CA SER A 36 13.40 0.66 -3.44
C SER A 36 11.94 1.11 -3.44
N THR A 37 11.06 0.31 -4.03
CA THR A 37 9.60 0.54 -4.07
C THR A 37 9.03 0.54 -2.66
N ALA A 38 9.38 -0.45 -1.84
CA ALA A 38 8.96 -0.54 -0.44
C ALA A 38 9.44 0.67 0.35
N ALA A 39 10.71 1.09 0.20
CA ALA A 39 11.25 2.27 0.85
C ALA A 39 10.45 3.53 0.45
N ILE A 40 10.14 3.73 -0.83
CA ILE A 40 9.29 4.84 -1.30
C ILE A 40 7.91 4.78 -0.64
N VAL A 41 7.25 3.62 -0.64
CA VAL A 41 5.92 3.46 -0.04
C VAL A 41 5.95 3.78 1.45
N TRP A 42 6.88 3.23 2.22
CA TRP A 42 7.00 3.46 3.66
C TRP A 42 7.43 4.88 4.02
N LEU A 43 8.35 5.48 3.26
CA LEU A 43 8.73 6.88 3.44
C LEU A 43 7.62 7.83 3.01
N SER A 44 6.69 7.40 2.15
CA SER A 44 5.54 8.21 1.78
C SER A 44 4.44 8.20 2.84
N GLN A 45 4.40 7.19 3.74
CA GLN A 45 3.38 7.11 4.79
C GLN A 45 3.50 8.27 5.78
N PRO A 46 2.40 8.89 6.24
CA PRO A 46 2.47 9.90 7.28
C PRO A 46 3.07 9.28 8.55
N ALA A 47 3.92 10.02 9.26
CA ALA A 47 4.45 9.50 10.52
C ALA A 47 3.30 9.28 11.49
N LEU A 48 3.12 8.07 12.03
CA LEU A 48 2.21 7.81 13.14
C LEU A 48 2.62 8.75 14.29
N ARG A 49 1.90 9.87 14.52
CA ARG A 49 2.26 10.76 15.63
C ARG A 49 1.90 10.05 16.93
N SER A 50 2.79 10.14 17.92
CA SER A 50 2.60 9.53 19.24
C SER A 50 1.37 10.04 20.00
N GLU A 51 0.85 11.22 19.61
CA GLU A 51 -0.41 11.75 20.15
C GLU A 51 -1.65 11.16 19.45
N GLU A 52 -1.55 10.82 18.15
CA GLU A 52 -2.61 10.15 17.38
C GLU A 52 -2.90 8.74 17.92
N VAL A 53 -1.85 8.00 18.34
CA VAL A 53 -1.98 6.68 19.00
C VAL A 53 -2.61 6.79 20.40
N LYS A 54 -2.43 7.93 21.08
CA LYS A 54 -3.00 8.15 22.43
C LYS A 54 -4.46 8.60 22.39
N ALA A 55 -4.85 9.42 21.42
CA ALA A 55 -6.22 9.93 21.30
C ALA A 55 -7.22 8.90 20.76
N ASN A 56 -6.78 7.96 19.91
CA ASN A 56 -7.67 7.02 19.20
C ASN A 56 -7.58 5.56 19.70
N LYS A 57 -7.10 5.39 20.93
CA LYS A 57 -6.60 4.12 21.51
C LYS A 57 -7.64 2.98 21.59
N LYS A 58 -8.93 3.24 21.31
CA LYS A 58 -10.02 2.26 21.47
C LYS A 58 -10.67 1.76 20.17
N THR A 59 -10.45 2.39 19.01
CA THR A 59 -11.30 2.12 17.82
C THR A 59 -10.57 1.73 16.53
N ASP A 60 -9.28 2.00 16.34
CA ASP A 60 -8.62 1.81 15.02
C ASP A 60 -7.34 0.94 14.98
N ASN A 61 -6.97 0.33 16.11
CA ASN A 61 -5.74 -0.50 16.14
C ASN A 61 -5.88 -1.79 15.30
N HIS A 62 -7.07 -2.39 15.24
CA HIS A 62 -7.26 -3.67 14.54
C HIS A 62 -7.03 -3.58 13.03
N THR A 63 -7.54 -2.54 12.36
CA THR A 63 -7.37 -2.40 10.90
C THR A 63 -5.93 -2.09 10.53
N THR A 64 -5.24 -1.29 11.35
CA THR A 64 -3.82 -0.96 11.15
C THR A 64 -2.94 -2.19 11.26
N TRP A 65 -3.12 -3.00 12.32
CA TRP A 65 -2.39 -4.26 12.48
C TRP A 65 -2.73 -5.28 11.39
N LEU A 66 -4.00 -5.35 10.96
CA LEU A 66 -4.41 -6.19 9.84
C LEU A 66 -3.68 -5.79 8.55
N ILE A 67 -3.57 -4.50 8.24
CA ILE A 67 -2.81 -4.02 7.07
C ILE A 67 -1.34 -4.42 7.20
N LEU A 68 -0.71 -4.21 8.36
CA LEU A 68 0.70 -4.58 8.54
C LEU A 68 0.92 -6.08 8.33
N ALA A 69 0.05 -6.91 8.88
CA ALA A 69 0.11 -8.36 8.73
C ALA A 69 -0.11 -8.79 7.27
N MET A 70 -1.11 -8.22 6.59
CA MET A 70 -1.40 -8.55 5.19
C MET A 70 -0.32 -8.02 4.24
N VAL A 71 0.30 -6.86 4.52
CA VAL A 71 1.46 -6.36 3.77
C VAL A 71 2.63 -7.31 3.94
N ALA A 72 2.95 -7.71 5.18
CA ALA A 72 4.02 -8.67 5.45
C ALA A 72 3.80 -9.98 4.68
N LEU A 73 2.60 -10.56 4.79
CA LEU A 73 2.23 -11.78 4.06
C LEU A 73 2.38 -11.61 2.54
N SER A 74 1.90 -10.49 2.01
CA SER A 74 1.81 -10.23 0.57
C SER A 74 3.16 -9.89 -0.07
N THR A 75 4.17 -9.49 0.71
CA THR A 75 5.53 -9.25 0.19
C THR A 75 6.46 -10.41 0.47
N ILE A 76 6.44 -10.95 1.70
CA ILE A 76 7.35 -12.02 2.12
C ILE A 76 7.07 -13.31 1.36
N LEU A 77 5.79 -13.68 1.18
CA LEU A 77 5.45 -14.97 0.56
C LEU A 77 5.94 -15.09 -0.90
N PRO A 78 5.68 -14.11 -1.80
CA PRO A 78 6.25 -14.14 -3.15
C PRO A 78 7.78 -14.17 -3.19
N GLU A 79 8.45 -13.48 -2.28
CA GLU A 79 9.91 -13.45 -2.17
C GLU A 79 10.47 -14.81 -1.76
N LEU A 80 9.87 -15.46 -0.76
CA LEU A 80 10.26 -16.80 -0.35
C LEU A 80 10.02 -17.83 -1.47
N GLU A 81 8.86 -17.77 -2.15
CA GLU A 81 8.57 -18.62 -3.30
C GLU A 81 9.64 -18.43 -4.40
N TRP A 82 9.92 -17.17 -4.75
CA TRP A 82 10.90 -16.86 -5.79
C TRP A 82 12.32 -17.22 -5.39
N ALA A 83 12.74 -17.00 -4.14
CA ALA A 83 14.10 -17.23 -3.69
C ALA A 83 14.43 -18.71 -3.52
N TYR A 84 13.52 -19.49 -2.92
CA TYR A 84 13.82 -20.87 -2.52
C TYR A 84 13.20 -21.94 -3.42
N PHE A 85 12.09 -21.65 -4.11
CA PHE A 85 11.35 -22.68 -4.87
C PHE A 85 11.46 -22.53 -6.38
N LYS A 86 11.75 -21.33 -6.91
CA LYS A 86 11.94 -21.14 -8.35
C LYS A 86 13.34 -21.46 -8.83
N THR A 87 13.42 -22.27 -9.89
CA THR A 87 14.68 -22.60 -10.58
C THR A 87 15.23 -21.44 -11.41
N SER A 88 14.37 -20.71 -12.13
CA SER A 88 14.76 -19.52 -12.92
C SER A 88 14.40 -18.23 -12.18
N LYS A 89 15.38 -17.36 -11.96
CA LYS A 89 15.21 -16.08 -11.26
C LYS A 89 14.76 -14.95 -12.20
N ASP A 90 15.19 -15.00 -13.45
CA ASP A 90 14.85 -13.99 -14.47
C ASP A 90 13.40 -14.10 -14.95
N GLY A 91 12.85 -15.31 -15.02
CA GLY A 91 11.50 -15.56 -15.50
C GLY A 91 11.30 -15.12 -16.96
N THR A 92 10.04 -14.89 -17.35
CA THR A 92 9.70 -14.44 -18.72
C THR A 92 9.80 -12.91 -18.88
N PRO A 93 10.17 -12.39 -20.07
CA PRO A 93 10.15 -10.96 -20.35
C PRO A 93 8.76 -10.33 -20.17
N ALA A 94 7.70 -11.03 -20.60
CA ALA A 94 6.32 -10.55 -20.46
C ALA A 94 5.91 -10.35 -19.00
N GLY A 95 6.22 -11.32 -18.13
CA GLY A 95 5.95 -11.18 -16.69
C GLY A 95 6.76 -10.04 -16.05
N ASN A 96 8.00 -9.84 -16.50
CA ASN A 96 8.84 -8.74 -16.02
C ASN A 96 8.26 -7.37 -16.43
N ILE A 97 7.85 -7.22 -17.69
CA ILE A 97 7.22 -5.99 -18.20
C ILE A 97 5.91 -5.73 -17.43
N ALA A 98 5.07 -6.74 -17.24
CA ALA A 98 3.82 -6.59 -16.52
C ALA A 98 4.06 -6.17 -15.06
N GLY A 99 4.99 -6.80 -14.35
CA GLY A 99 5.38 -6.41 -12.99
C GLY A 99 5.89 -4.97 -12.92
N LEU A 100 6.76 -4.57 -13.85
CA LEU A 100 7.27 -3.20 -13.95
C LEU A 100 6.16 -2.17 -14.18
N LEU A 101 5.22 -2.44 -15.06
CA LEU A 101 4.08 -1.55 -15.34
C LEU A 101 3.18 -1.39 -14.11
N PHE A 102 2.92 -2.48 -13.38
CA PHE A 102 2.11 -2.41 -12.16
C PHE A 102 2.82 -1.64 -11.03
N ILE A 103 4.11 -1.90 -10.82
CA ILE A 103 4.90 -1.18 -9.81
C ILE A 103 4.98 0.31 -10.15
N SER A 104 5.40 0.64 -11.36
CA SER A 104 5.56 2.03 -11.78
C SER A 104 4.22 2.79 -11.80
N GLY A 105 3.17 2.21 -12.38
CA GLY A 105 1.83 2.78 -12.37
C GLY A 105 1.29 2.97 -10.94
N GLY A 106 1.47 1.98 -10.08
CA GLY A 106 1.07 2.06 -8.67
C GLY A 106 1.77 3.18 -7.91
N ILE A 107 3.09 3.31 -8.08
CA ILE A 107 3.88 4.39 -7.47
C ILE A 107 3.46 5.76 -8.01
N VAL A 108 3.25 5.90 -9.32
CA VAL A 108 2.80 7.16 -9.93
C VAL A 108 1.44 7.59 -9.37
N ILE A 109 0.45 6.69 -9.35
CA ILE A 109 -0.88 6.97 -8.81
C ILE A 109 -0.78 7.36 -7.32
N ARG A 110 0.02 6.64 -6.55
CA ARG A 110 0.20 6.92 -5.12
C ARG A 110 0.83 8.29 -4.89
N LEU A 111 1.91 8.61 -5.59
CA LEU A 111 2.58 9.91 -5.46
C LEU A 111 1.70 11.06 -5.95
N TRP A 112 0.86 10.83 -6.96
CA TRP A 112 -0.14 11.80 -7.41
C TRP A 112 -1.20 12.06 -6.33
N ALA A 113 -1.71 11.00 -5.68
CA ALA A 113 -2.64 11.10 -4.56
C ALA A 113 -2.04 11.90 -3.39
N ILE A 114 -0.80 11.56 -2.99
CA ILE A 114 -0.09 12.23 -1.90
C ILE A 114 0.15 13.70 -2.22
N ARG A 115 0.58 14.03 -3.45
CA ARG A 115 0.76 15.42 -3.87
C ARG A 115 -0.56 16.20 -3.86
N THR A 116 -1.66 15.57 -4.26
CA THR A 116 -2.98 16.23 -4.31
C THR A 116 -3.51 16.51 -2.90
N LEU A 117 -3.31 15.61 -1.95
CA LEU A 117 -3.65 15.86 -0.54
C LEU A 117 -2.68 16.84 0.14
N GLY A 118 -1.42 16.87 -0.28
CA GLY A 118 -0.39 17.76 0.25
C GLY A 118 -0.26 17.63 1.77
N ARG A 119 -0.40 18.76 2.49
CA ARG A 119 -0.33 18.83 3.96
C ARG A 119 -1.47 18.09 4.68
N HIS A 120 -2.51 17.69 3.97
CA HIS A 120 -3.69 17.00 4.51
C HIS A 120 -3.59 15.46 4.39
N PHE A 121 -2.45 14.92 3.95
CA PHE A 121 -2.20 13.48 3.93
C PHE A 121 -1.85 12.97 5.34
N THR A 122 -2.83 12.47 6.09
CA THR A 122 -2.69 11.95 7.47
C THR A 122 -2.89 10.43 7.54
N ALA A 123 -2.22 9.76 8.48
CA ALA A 123 -2.24 8.29 8.61
C ALA A 123 -3.47 7.76 9.34
N THR A 124 -4.14 8.63 10.08
CA THR A 124 -5.41 8.36 10.75
C THR A 124 -6.49 9.25 10.17
N VAL A 125 -7.73 8.77 10.27
CA VAL A 125 -8.94 9.49 9.89
C VAL A 125 -9.21 10.60 10.91
N GLN A 126 -8.28 11.55 10.98
CA GLN A 126 -8.42 12.76 11.76
C GLN A 126 -8.90 13.84 10.83
N THR A 127 -10.20 13.98 10.85
CA THR A 127 -10.89 15.16 10.43
C THR A 127 -10.59 16.28 11.41
N SER A 128 -9.41 16.90 11.29
CA SER A 128 -9.20 18.21 11.88
C SER A 128 -10.27 19.13 11.27
N SER A 129 -10.92 19.96 12.08
CA SER A 129 -11.98 20.91 11.66
C SER A 129 -11.56 21.85 10.52
N GLU A 130 -10.25 21.91 10.20
CA GLU A 130 -9.68 22.74 9.15
C GLU A 130 -9.33 21.97 7.86
N GLN A 131 -9.54 20.65 7.79
CA GLN A 131 -9.21 19.87 6.60
C GLN A 131 -10.35 19.91 5.57
N PRO A 132 -10.16 20.50 4.38
CA PRO A 132 -11.16 20.47 3.33
C PRO A 132 -11.27 19.06 2.71
N LEU A 133 -12.47 18.70 2.26
CA LEU A 133 -12.68 17.50 1.46
C LEU A 133 -12.04 17.70 0.07
N VAL A 134 -11.02 16.89 -0.24
CA VAL A 134 -10.31 16.93 -1.52
C VAL A 134 -11.01 16.04 -2.54
N THR A 135 -11.57 16.62 -3.60
CA THR A 135 -12.35 15.92 -4.63
C THR A 135 -11.81 16.11 -6.06
N HIS A 136 -10.59 16.67 -6.21
CA HIS A 136 -9.95 16.93 -7.50
C HIS A 136 -8.71 16.04 -7.70
N GLY A 137 -8.11 16.09 -8.90
CA GLY A 137 -6.98 15.22 -9.23
C GLY A 137 -7.39 13.74 -9.27
N PRO A 138 -6.64 12.80 -8.67
CA PRO A 138 -7.01 11.39 -8.68
C PRO A 138 -8.27 11.14 -7.84
N TYR A 139 -8.58 12.02 -6.89
CA TYR A 139 -9.77 11.96 -6.06
C TYR A 139 -11.07 12.26 -6.83
N ALA A 140 -10.98 12.88 -8.01
CA ALA A 140 -12.15 13.03 -8.88
C ALA A 140 -12.58 11.70 -9.52
N LEU A 141 -11.67 10.73 -9.62
CA LEU A 141 -11.91 9.44 -10.26
C LEU A 141 -12.29 8.36 -9.24
N ILE A 142 -11.50 8.27 -8.16
CA ILE A 142 -11.65 7.26 -7.10
C ILE A 142 -11.35 7.90 -5.73
N ARG A 143 -12.00 7.43 -4.67
CA ARG A 143 -11.85 8.00 -3.32
C ARG A 143 -10.56 7.61 -2.63
N HIS A 144 -9.99 6.44 -2.98
CA HIS A 144 -8.82 5.88 -2.31
C HIS A 144 -7.63 5.62 -3.25
N PRO A 145 -7.17 6.61 -4.05
CA PRO A 145 -6.11 6.39 -5.05
C PRO A 145 -4.77 5.99 -4.44
N SER A 146 -4.45 6.46 -3.23
CA SER A 146 -3.22 6.06 -2.52
C SER A 146 -3.20 4.57 -2.14
N TYR A 147 -4.36 4.00 -1.79
CA TYR A 147 -4.51 2.57 -1.53
C TYR A 147 -4.44 1.76 -2.82
N LEU A 148 -5.08 2.23 -3.91
CA LEU A 148 -4.92 1.60 -5.23
C LEU A 148 -3.44 1.55 -5.64
N GLY A 149 -2.72 2.66 -5.50
CA GLY A 149 -1.32 2.72 -5.88
C GLY A 149 -0.43 1.77 -5.07
N ALA A 150 -0.66 1.65 -3.75
CA ALA A 150 0.05 0.68 -2.92
C ALA A 150 -0.33 -0.78 -3.24
N TYR A 151 -1.62 -1.04 -3.52
CA TYR A 151 -2.10 -2.34 -3.94
C TYR A 151 -1.40 -2.81 -5.23
N LEU A 152 -1.35 -1.93 -6.25
CA LEU A 152 -0.70 -2.21 -7.52
C LEU A 152 0.80 -2.45 -7.36
N ALA A 153 1.47 -1.70 -6.47
CA ALA A 153 2.89 -1.93 -6.19
C ALA A 153 3.14 -3.32 -5.58
N ILE A 154 2.32 -3.76 -4.62
CA ILE A 154 2.45 -5.08 -3.98
C ILE A 154 2.15 -6.21 -4.98
N VAL A 155 1.03 -6.11 -5.70
CA VAL A 155 0.66 -7.10 -6.73
C VAL A 155 1.71 -7.13 -7.85
N GLY A 156 2.21 -5.96 -8.25
CA GLY A 156 3.27 -5.82 -9.24
C GLY A 156 4.58 -6.49 -8.81
N SER A 157 4.95 -6.42 -7.54
CA SER A 157 6.11 -7.15 -6.99
C SER A 157 5.94 -8.66 -7.10
N ALA A 158 4.78 -9.21 -6.70
CA ALA A 158 4.51 -10.64 -6.86
C ALA A 158 4.49 -11.08 -8.33
N LEU A 159 3.99 -10.22 -9.23
CA LEU A 159 3.99 -10.45 -10.67
C LEU A 159 5.39 -10.40 -11.28
N LEU A 160 6.25 -9.48 -10.82
CA LEU A 160 7.65 -9.36 -11.24
C LEU A 160 8.47 -10.61 -10.86
N LEU A 161 8.19 -11.17 -9.68
CA LEU A 161 8.74 -12.44 -9.21
C LEU A 161 8.09 -13.64 -9.93
N GLN A 162 6.96 -13.42 -10.60
CA GLN A 162 6.16 -14.41 -11.34
C GLN A 162 5.71 -15.58 -10.44
N SER A 163 5.52 -15.30 -9.15
CA SER A 163 5.11 -16.26 -8.13
C SER A 163 3.59 -16.34 -8.12
N TRP A 164 2.99 -17.14 -9.01
CA TRP A 164 1.54 -17.06 -9.33
C TRP A 164 0.61 -17.40 -8.18
N ILE A 165 0.99 -18.38 -7.35
CA ILE A 165 0.21 -18.74 -6.16
C ILE A 165 0.31 -17.60 -5.14
N SER A 166 1.54 -17.15 -4.86
CA SER A 166 1.75 -16.01 -3.97
C SER A 166 1.12 -14.71 -4.47
N LEU A 167 1.02 -14.51 -5.80
CA LEU A 167 0.31 -13.38 -6.42
C LEU A 167 -1.17 -13.41 -6.04
N ALA A 168 -1.84 -14.55 -6.17
CA ALA A 168 -3.24 -14.69 -5.80
C ALA A 168 -3.44 -14.42 -4.30
N VAL A 169 -2.58 -14.99 -3.45
CA VAL A 169 -2.60 -14.75 -2.00
C VAL A 169 -2.38 -13.27 -1.67
N ALA A 170 -1.37 -12.64 -2.26
CA ALA A 170 -1.04 -11.24 -2.04
C ALA A 170 -2.19 -10.31 -2.46
N ALA A 171 -2.76 -10.54 -3.64
CA ALA A 171 -3.90 -9.79 -4.14
C ALA A 171 -5.11 -9.90 -3.21
N LEU A 172 -5.51 -11.12 -2.85
CA LEU A 172 -6.67 -11.36 -2.00
C LEU A 172 -6.47 -10.83 -0.57
N ALA A 173 -5.30 -11.06 0.03
CA ALA A 173 -4.96 -10.60 1.36
C ALA A 173 -4.98 -9.07 1.47
N MET A 174 -4.37 -8.37 0.51
CA MET A 174 -4.37 -6.92 0.49
C MET A 174 -5.76 -6.34 0.20
N PHE A 175 -6.52 -6.97 -0.70
CA PHE A 175 -7.89 -6.57 -0.99
C PHE A 175 -8.75 -6.65 0.27
N TYR A 176 -8.64 -7.76 1.02
CA TYR A 176 -9.33 -7.94 2.29
C TYR A 176 -8.95 -6.86 3.32
N ALA A 177 -7.66 -6.59 3.51
CA ALA A 177 -7.20 -5.54 4.43
C ALA A 177 -7.73 -4.16 4.04
N TYR A 178 -7.66 -3.80 2.77
CA TYR A 178 -8.17 -2.51 2.28
C TYR A 178 -9.68 -2.41 2.30
N TYR A 179 -10.42 -3.50 2.08
CA TYR A 179 -11.86 -3.53 2.28
C TYR A 179 -12.25 -3.11 3.70
N HIS A 180 -11.63 -3.70 4.71
CA HIS A 180 -11.91 -3.32 6.09
C HIS A 180 -11.44 -1.90 6.41
N ARG A 181 -10.25 -1.50 5.96
CA ARG A 181 -9.72 -0.15 6.20
C ARG A 181 -10.58 0.94 5.59
N ILE A 182 -10.93 0.80 4.31
CA ILE A 182 -11.73 1.77 3.56
C ILE A 182 -13.11 1.90 4.19
N ASN A 183 -13.74 0.80 4.59
CA ASN A 183 -15.05 0.87 5.23
C ASN A 183 -15.02 1.64 6.56
N THR A 184 -13.99 1.45 7.38
CA THR A 184 -13.81 2.22 8.61
C THR A 184 -13.57 3.70 8.29
N GLU A 185 -12.71 3.98 7.32
CA GLU A 185 -12.38 5.34 6.92
C GLU A 185 -13.57 6.11 6.33
N GLU A 186 -14.34 5.50 5.44
CA GLU A 186 -15.53 6.13 4.87
C GLU A 186 -16.60 6.40 5.93
N ARG A 187 -16.75 5.55 6.96
CA ARG A 187 -17.68 5.80 8.07
C ARG A 187 -17.28 7.04 8.86
N THR A 188 -15.99 7.20 9.15
CA THR A 188 -15.50 8.38 9.86
C THR A 188 -15.57 9.64 9.00
N LEU A 189 -15.25 9.55 7.70
CA LEU A 189 -15.40 10.67 6.77
C LEU A 189 -16.87 11.09 6.60
N ALA A 190 -17.79 10.13 6.48
CA ALA A 190 -19.22 10.41 6.41
C ALA A 190 -19.74 11.07 7.71
N ALA A 191 -19.28 10.58 8.88
CA ALA A 191 -19.66 11.15 10.16
C ALA A 191 -19.16 12.61 10.33
N HIS A 192 -18.04 12.97 9.72
CA HIS A 192 -17.49 14.32 9.81
C HIS A 192 -18.03 15.29 8.76
N PHE A 193 -17.98 14.91 7.48
CA PHE A 193 -18.33 15.77 6.35
C PHE A 193 -19.82 15.73 5.99
N GLY A 194 -20.58 14.78 6.55
CA GLY A 194 -22.03 14.68 6.37
C GLY A 194 -22.43 14.60 4.89
N ALA A 195 -23.41 15.43 4.51
CA ALA A 195 -24.01 15.44 3.17
C ALA A 195 -22.99 15.67 2.04
N ILE A 196 -21.97 16.51 2.26
CA ILE A 196 -20.95 16.81 1.25
C ILE A 196 -20.19 15.52 0.84
N TYR A 197 -19.95 14.63 1.81
CA TYR A 197 -19.30 13.36 1.54
C TYR A 197 -20.22 12.37 0.85
N VAL A 198 -21.51 12.36 1.19
CA VAL A 198 -22.51 11.54 0.50
C VAL A 198 -22.61 11.91 -0.98
N ASP A 199 -22.64 13.21 -1.29
CA ASP A 199 -22.63 13.72 -2.67
C ASP A 199 -21.34 13.35 -3.43
N TYR A 200 -20.22 13.29 -2.71
CA TYR A 200 -18.95 12.84 -3.26
C TYR A 200 -18.96 11.33 -3.51
N GLN A 201 -19.52 10.53 -2.59
CA GLN A 201 -19.67 9.08 -2.76
C GLN A 201 -20.55 8.72 -3.96
N ALA A 202 -21.61 9.48 -4.21
CA ALA A 202 -22.51 9.27 -5.34
C ALA A 202 -21.82 9.47 -6.71
N ARG A 203 -20.76 10.28 -6.76
CA ARG A 203 -20.06 10.64 -8.01
C ARG A 203 -18.76 9.89 -8.23
N THR A 204 -18.32 9.08 -7.28
CA THR A 204 -17.00 8.41 -7.34
C THR A 204 -17.08 6.93 -6.97
N ARG A 205 -16.00 6.20 -7.23
CA ARG A 205 -15.81 4.80 -6.80
C ARG A 205 -14.75 4.72 -5.70
N ARG A 206 -14.63 3.59 -5.00
CA ARG A 206 -13.65 3.42 -3.92
C ARG A 206 -12.25 3.24 -4.47
N LEU A 207 -12.04 2.23 -5.31
CA LEU A 207 -10.74 1.81 -5.82
C LEU A 207 -10.73 1.48 -7.31
N LEU A 208 -11.63 0.63 -7.78
CA LEU A 208 -11.70 0.18 -9.16
C LEU A 208 -12.87 0.85 -9.87
N PRO A 209 -12.60 1.72 -10.87
CA PRO A 209 -13.66 2.33 -11.67
C PRO A 209 -14.59 1.25 -12.25
N GLY A 210 -15.88 1.30 -11.91
CA GLY A 210 -16.90 0.40 -12.42
C GLY A 210 -17.15 -0.91 -11.63
N ILE A 211 -16.30 -1.25 -10.66
CA ILE A 211 -16.47 -2.47 -9.84
C ILE A 211 -16.73 -2.10 -8.38
N TRP A 212 -15.85 -1.30 -7.80
CA TRP A 212 -15.89 -0.98 -6.37
C TRP A 212 -15.22 0.35 -6.06
#